data_AF-A0A7K1D1N4-F1
#
_entry.id   AF-A0A7K1D1N4-F1
#
_cell.length_a   1.000
_cell.length_b   1.000
_cell.length_c   1.000
_cell.angle_alpha   90.00
_cell.angle_beta   90.00
_cell.angle_gamma   90.00
#
_symmetry.space_group_name_H-M   'P 1'
#
loop_
_entity.id
_entity.type
_entity.pdbx_description
1 polymer ?
#
loop_
_entity_poly.entity_id
_entity_poly.type
_entity_poly.pdbx_seq_one_letter_code
_entity_poly.pdbx_strand_id
1 'polypeptide(L)'
;MFDLKITNGTIVDGTGADRFVGDIAITNGVIVAVQRGGGLQGDAAEVIDATGMIVAPGFVDIHTHYDGQVTWDGLLQPSSQHGVTTIVSGNCGVGFAPVRPGYEDALIELMEGVEDIPGTALTEGMTWGWESFPGYLDKLEKLDLAVDFGVQIAHSAVRTYVMGERGARNEAASSEDI
;
A
#
# COMPACT_ATOMS: atom_id res chain seq x y z
N MET A 1 16.77 27.09 3.56
CA MET A 1 17.19 26.10 2.55
C MET A 1 16.18 24.96 2.63
N PHE A 2 15.58 24.59 1.50
CA PHE A 2 14.65 23.47 1.40
C PHE A 2 15.41 22.17 1.07
N ASP A 3 14.76 21.03 1.22
CA ASP A 3 15.35 19.76 0.80
C ASP A 3 15.18 19.58 -0.72
N LEU A 4 13.95 19.76 -1.20
CA LEU A 4 13.59 19.64 -2.60
C LEU A 4 12.71 20.82 -3.05
N LYS A 5 12.97 21.32 -4.26
CA LYS A 5 12.05 22.18 -5.01
C LYS A 5 11.67 21.53 -6.33
N ILE A 6 10.39 21.57 -6.67
CA ILE A 6 9.87 21.23 -7.99
C ILE A 6 9.41 22.54 -8.63
N THR A 7 9.98 22.94 -9.77
CA THR A 7 9.72 24.26 -10.38
C THR A 7 9.03 24.16 -11.74
N ASN A 8 8.26 25.20 -12.10
CA ASN A 8 7.61 25.37 -13.41
C ASN A 8 6.63 24.25 -13.81
N GLY A 9 6.19 23.43 -12.85
CA GLY A 9 5.26 22.34 -13.10
C GLY A 9 3.85 22.85 -13.35
N THR A 10 3.08 22.14 -14.18
CA THR A 10 1.63 22.32 -14.23
C THR A 10 1.00 21.51 -13.10
N ILE A 11 0.65 22.20 -12.01
CA ILE A 11 0.17 21.59 -10.77
C ILE A 11 -1.33 21.26 -10.89
N VAL A 12 -1.66 20.00 -10.60
CA VAL A 12 -3.01 19.48 -10.41
C VAL A 12 -3.10 19.02 -8.96
N ASP A 13 -3.64 19.85 -8.07
CA ASP A 13 -3.53 19.67 -6.61
C ASP A 13 -4.49 18.64 -5.99
N GLY A 14 -5.30 17.96 -6.80
CA GLY A 14 -6.26 16.95 -6.36
C GLY A 14 -7.57 17.51 -5.77
N THR A 15 -7.73 18.84 -5.67
CA THR A 15 -8.96 19.45 -5.13
C THR A 15 -10.12 19.47 -6.13
N GLY A 16 -9.84 19.20 -7.41
CA GLY A 16 -10.78 19.38 -8.52
C GLY A 16 -10.82 20.79 -9.11
N ALA A 17 -10.01 21.72 -8.59
CA ALA A 17 -9.84 23.05 -9.17
C ALA A 17 -9.04 23.04 -10.49
N ASP A 18 -9.07 24.16 -11.21
CA ASP A 18 -8.28 24.33 -12.44
C ASP A 18 -6.77 24.22 -12.16
N ARG A 19 -6.07 23.53 -13.07
CA ARG A 19 -4.61 23.39 -13.03
C ARG A 19 -3.91 24.74 -13.20
N PHE A 20 -2.76 24.91 -12.57
CA PHE A 20 -1.97 26.14 -12.65
C PHE A 20 -0.48 25.84 -12.73
N VAL A 21 0.28 26.72 -13.38
CA VAL A 21 1.76 26.62 -13.34
C VAL A 21 2.26 27.12 -11.99
N GLY A 22 3.22 26.43 -11.39
CA GLY A 22 3.80 26.85 -10.12
C GLY A 22 5.01 26.03 -9.68
N ASP A 23 5.50 26.39 -8.49
CA ASP A 23 6.61 25.73 -7.82
C ASP A 23 6.13 25.13 -6.48
N ILE A 24 6.77 24.05 -6.05
CA ILE A 24 6.54 23.37 -4.76
C ILE A 24 7.87 23.28 -4.01
N ALA A 25 7.86 23.55 -2.71
CA ALA A 25 9.02 23.36 -1.82
C ALA A 25 8.70 22.33 -0.73
N ILE A 26 9.67 21.46 -0.46
CA ILE A 26 9.57 20.36 0.48
C ILE A 26 10.68 20.46 1.52
N THR A 27 10.35 20.20 2.79
CA THR A 27 11.31 20.12 3.90
C THR A 27 10.85 19.05 4.89
N ASN A 28 11.77 18.17 5.31
CA ASN A 28 11.53 17.00 6.16
C ASN A 28 10.35 16.15 5.66
N GLY A 29 10.29 15.90 4.35
CA GLY A 29 9.23 15.11 3.71
C GLY A 29 7.86 15.80 3.62
N VAL A 30 7.74 17.05 4.06
CA VAL A 30 6.47 17.81 4.06
C VAL A 30 6.52 18.92 3.03
N ILE A 31 5.43 19.12 2.30
CA ILE A 31 5.24 20.29 1.44
C ILE A 31 5.10 21.53 2.33
N VAL A 32 6.09 22.43 2.28
CA VAL A 32 6.12 23.65 3.11
C VAL A 32 5.64 24.90 2.37
N ALA A 33 5.62 24.87 1.04
CA ALA A 33 5.09 25.96 0.23
C ALA A 33 4.67 25.49 -1.17
N VAL A 34 3.62 26.13 -1.70
CA VAL A 34 3.18 26.01 -3.09
C VAL A 34 2.97 27.43 -3.64
N GLN A 35 3.74 27.81 -4.66
CA GLN A 35 3.70 29.14 -5.27
C GLN A 35 3.09 29.08 -6.66
N ARG A 36 1.91 29.70 -6.81
CA ARG A 36 1.29 29.89 -8.14
C ARG A 36 2.09 30.89 -8.97
N GLY A 37 2.24 30.62 -10.26
CA GLY A 37 2.97 31.45 -11.21
C GLY A 37 4.49 31.27 -11.22
N GLY A 38 5.03 30.40 -10.35
CA GLY A 38 6.46 30.13 -10.22
C GLY A 38 7.23 31.23 -9.47
N GLY A 39 8.56 31.13 -9.48
CA GLY A 39 9.45 32.11 -8.84
C GLY A 39 9.54 31.97 -7.32
N LEU A 40 9.30 30.77 -6.79
CA LEU A 40 9.44 30.50 -5.35
C LEU A 40 10.88 30.77 -4.89
N GLN A 41 11.02 31.72 -3.96
CA GLN A 41 12.30 32.17 -3.44
C GLN A 41 12.91 31.17 -2.46
N GLY A 42 14.24 31.17 -2.35
CA GLY A 42 14.99 30.31 -1.44
C GLY A 42 15.66 29.13 -2.14
N ASP A 43 16.84 28.77 -1.64
CA ASP A 43 17.67 27.67 -2.13
C ASP A 43 17.14 26.32 -1.65
N ALA A 44 17.39 25.27 -2.43
CA ALA A 44 17.10 23.88 -2.08
C ALA A 44 18.32 22.98 -2.31
N ALA A 45 18.40 21.87 -1.58
CA ALA A 45 19.46 20.87 -1.82
C ALA A 45 19.29 20.21 -3.20
N GLU A 46 18.04 19.97 -3.61
CA GLU A 46 17.68 19.47 -4.94
C GLU A 46 16.64 20.36 -5.61
N VAL A 47 16.77 20.56 -6.93
CA VAL A 47 15.80 21.28 -7.77
C VAL A 47 15.45 20.43 -8.99
N ILE A 48 14.17 20.14 -9.16
CA ILE A 48 13.61 19.44 -10.32
C ILE A 48 12.86 20.46 -11.18
N ASP A 49 13.27 20.62 -12.43
CA ASP A 49 12.52 21.42 -13.42
C ASP A 49 11.43 20.56 -14.07
N ALA A 50 10.17 20.86 -13.72
CA ALA A 50 8.99 20.17 -14.21
C ALA A 50 8.31 20.92 -15.38
N THR A 51 9.07 21.75 -16.11
CA THR A 51 8.57 22.45 -17.30
C THR A 51 7.96 21.45 -18.30
N GLY A 52 6.70 21.68 -18.67
CA GLY A 52 5.96 20.82 -19.60
C GLY A 52 5.41 19.52 -18.97
N MET A 53 5.63 19.32 -17.67
CA MET A 53 5.16 18.14 -16.92
C MET A 53 3.99 18.49 -16.00
N ILE A 54 3.23 17.45 -15.64
CA ILE A 54 2.21 17.53 -14.60
C ILE A 54 2.87 17.22 -13.25
N VAL A 55 2.54 18.00 -12.23
CA VAL A 55 2.86 17.71 -10.83
C VAL A 55 1.55 17.51 -10.09
N ALA A 56 1.36 16.33 -9.52
CA ALA A 56 0.13 15.95 -8.81
C ALA A 56 0.48 15.26 -7.49
N PRO A 57 -0.46 15.17 -6.53
CA PRO A 57 -0.34 14.23 -5.42
C PRO A 57 -0.07 12.82 -5.95
N GLY A 58 0.74 12.06 -5.22
CA GLY A 58 0.90 10.64 -5.51
C GLY A 58 -0.45 9.92 -5.43
N PHE A 59 -0.64 8.91 -6.28
CA PHE A 59 -1.90 8.21 -6.34
C PHE A 59 -2.09 7.31 -5.11
N VAL A 60 -3.34 7.21 -4.65
CA VAL A 60 -3.74 6.32 -3.57
C VAL A 60 -4.50 5.15 -4.19
N ASP A 61 -3.88 3.98 -4.21
CA ASP A 61 -4.51 2.77 -4.69
C ASP A 61 -5.29 2.10 -3.54
N ILE A 62 -6.60 2.28 -3.57
CA ILE A 62 -7.48 1.86 -2.47
C ILE A 62 -7.89 0.39 -2.54
N HIS A 63 -7.49 -0.35 -3.60
CA HIS A 63 -7.98 -1.70 -3.83
C HIS A 63 -6.89 -2.60 -4.44
N THR A 64 -6.03 -3.12 -3.57
CA THR A 64 -4.94 -4.01 -3.97
C THR A 64 -4.93 -5.32 -3.20
N HIS A 65 -4.13 -6.26 -3.69
CA HIS A 65 -3.85 -7.56 -3.07
C HIS A 65 -2.34 -7.77 -2.85
N TYR A 66 -1.67 -6.73 -2.35
CA TYR A 66 -0.24 -6.77 -2.02
C TYR A 66 0.04 -7.34 -0.62
N ASP A 67 -0.98 -7.88 0.05
CA ASP A 67 -0.92 -8.47 1.40
C ASP A 67 0.26 -9.44 1.59
N GLY A 68 0.54 -10.25 0.57
CA GLY A 68 1.69 -11.15 0.56
C GLY A 68 2.95 -10.44 0.07
N GLN A 69 2.84 -9.77 -1.08
CA GLN A 69 3.97 -9.16 -1.80
C GLN A 69 4.76 -8.15 -0.98
N VAL A 70 4.09 -7.40 -0.10
CA VAL A 70 4.74 -6.45 0.81
C VAL A 70 5.82 -7.09 1.68
N THR A 71 5.80 -8.42 1.86
CA THR A 71 6.77 -9.14 2.68
C THR A 71 8.11 -9.43 1.98
N TRP A 72 8.20 -9.28 0.65
CA TRP A 72 9.44 -9.53 -0.11
C TRP A 72 9.80 -8.44 -1.12
N ASP A 73 8.84 -7.63 -1.57
CA ASP A 73 9.08 -6.56 -2.53
C ASP A 73 8.85 -5.20 -1.88
N GLY A 74 9.93 -4.59 -1.38
CA GLY A 74 9.89 -3.24 -0.79
C GLY A 74 9.52 -2.14 -1.78
N LEU A 75 9.55 -2.41 -3.10
CA LEU A 75 9.13 -1.44 -4.11
C LEU A 75 7.63 -1.52 -4.42
N LEU A 76 6.93 -2.59 -4.03
CA LEU A 76 5.51 -2.84 -4.34
C LEU A 76 5.16 -2.57 -5.81
N GLN A 77 5.88 -3.24 -6.71
CA GLN A 77 5.69 -3.10 -8.15
C GLN A 77 4.45 -3.91 -8.63
N PRO A 78 3.76 -3.45 -9.69
CA PRO A 78 4.06 -2.26 -10.51
C PRO A 78 3.44 -0.95 -10.02
N SER A 79 2.62 -0.94 -8.95
CA SER A 79 1.88 0.26 -8.55
C SER A 79 2.79 1.47 -8.30
N SER A 80 3.93 1.29 -7.63
CA SER A 80 4.91 2.37 -7.44
C SER A 80 5.44 2.97 -8.74
N GLN A 81 5.61 2.16 -9.80
CA GLN A 81 6.06 2.61 -11.12
C GLN A 81 4.99 3.41 -11.87
N HIS A 82 3.72 3.29 -11.47
CA HIS A 82 2.59 4.02 -12.05
C HIS A 82 2.24 5.29 -11.27
N GLY A 83 3.08 5.71 -10.32
CA GLY A 83 2.88 6.93 -9.53
C GLY A 83 2.02 6.74 -8.27
N VAL A 84 1.76 5.50 -7.88
CA VAL A 84 1.12 5.20 -6.58
C VAL A 84 2.12 5.43 -5.47
N THR A 85 1.73 6.20 -4.46
CA THR A 85 2.54 6.47 -3.26
C THR A 85 1.91 5.91 -2.00
N THR A 86 0.65 5.47 -2.05
CA THR A 86 -0.05 4.87 -0.93
C THR A 86 -0.94 3.73 -1.42
N ILE A 87 -0.89 2.60 -0.70
CA ILE A 87 -1.60 1.38 -1.04
C ILE A 87 -2.52 0.97 0.11
N VAL A 88 -3.70 0.45 -0.21
CA VAL A 88 -4.62 -0.19 0.75
C VAL A 88 -4.93 -1.61 0.32
N SER A 89 -4.45 -2.58 1.11
CA SER A 89 -4.66 -4.03 0.94
C SER A 89 -5.70 -4.62 1.91
N GLY A 90 -5.89 -5.94 1.91
CA GLY A 90 -6.89 -6.65 2.72
C GLY A 90 -8.29 -6.60 2.11
N ASN A 91 -8.36 -6.43 0.79
CA ASN A 91 -9.61 -6.30 0.04
C ASN A 91 -10.28 -7.65 -0.21
N CYS A 92 -11.53 -7.62 -0.68
CA CYS A 92 -12.31 -8.81 -1.06
C CYS A 92 -12.49 -9.86 0.06
N GLY A 93 -12.17 -9.48 1.30
CA GLY A 93 -12.18 -10.37 2.45
C GLY A 93 -11.00 -11.36 2.48
N VAL A 94 -10.02 -11.26 1.59
CA VAL A 94 -8.84 -12.13 1.53
C VAL A 94 -7.58 -11.39 1.98
N GLY A 95 -6.63 -12.14 2.53
CA GLY A 95 -5.40 -11.61 3.11
C GLY A 95 -4.73 -12.68 3.96
N PHE A 96 -3.53 -12.38 4.46
CA PHE A 96 -2.66 -13.36 5.10
C PHE A 96 -2.59 -13.26 6.62
N ALA A 97 -3.44 -12.45 7.26
CA ALA A 97 -3.48 -12.31 8.71
C ALA A 97 -4.92 -12.10 9.23
N PRO A 98 -5.30 -12.72 10.37
CA PRO A 98 -4.53 -13.69 11.15
C PRO A 98 -4.41 -15.06 10.46
N VAL A 99 -3.46 -15.87 10.87
CA VAL A 99 -3.22 -17.22 10.33
C VAL A 99 -2.80 -18.17 11.45
N ARG A 100 -3.44 -19.34 11.57
CA ARG A 100 -3.01 -20.36 12.55
C ARG A 100 -1.73 -21.02 12.06
N PRO A 101 -0.79 -21.40 12.95
CA PRO A 101 0.35 -22.21 12.55
C PRO A 101 -0.11 -23.52 11.87
N GLY A 102 0.38 -23.77 10.66
CA GLY A 102 0.00 -24.91 9.82
C GLY A 102 -1.19 -24.66 8.90
N TYR A 103 -1.75 -23.44 8.84
CA TYR A 103 -2.85 -23.05 7.94
C TYR A 103 -2.42 -22.02 6.89
N GLU A 104 -1.12 -21.77 6.76
CA GLU A 104 -0.52 -20.85 5.79
C GLU A 104 -0.95 -21.17 4.36
N ASP A 105 -0.84 -22.45 3.97
CA ASP A 105 -1.20 -22.93 2.62
C ASP A 105 -2.70 -22.69 2.32
N ALA A 106 -3.57 -22.83 3.32
CA ALA A 106 -5.00 -22.58 3.14
C ALA A 106 -5.31 -21.12 2.82
N LEU A 107 -4.53 -20.16 3.35
CA LEU A 107 -4.69 -18.75 2.98
C LEU A 107 -4.09 -18.44 1.59
N ILE A 108 -3.05 -19.16 1.18
CA ILE A 108 -2.50 -19.07 -0.18
C ILE A 108 -3.53 -19.57 -1.19
N GLU A 109 -4.10 -20.76 -0.99
CA GLU A 109 -5.15 -21.33 -1.85
C GLU A 109 -6.38 -20.42 -1.93
N LEU A 110 -6.75 -19.80 -0.80
CA LEU A 110 -7.84 -18.83 -0.76
C LEU A 110 -7.54 -17.58 -1.60
N MET A 111 -6.34 -17.01 -1.48
CA MET A 111 -5.94 -15.85 -2.27
C MET A 111 -5.90 -16.20 -3.77
N GLU A 112 -5.29 -17.33 -4.13
CA GLU A 112 -5.22 -17.83 -5.50
C GLU A 112 -6.63 -18.04 -6.09
N GLY A 113 -7.54 -18.65 -5.33
CA GLY A 113 -8.90 -18.92 -5.81
C GLY A 113 -9.77 -17.69 -6.01
N VAL A 114 -9.53 -16.60 -5.27
CA VAL A 114 -10.34 -15.37 -5.34
C VAL A 114 -9.74 -14.35 -6.29
N GLU A 115 -8.42 -14.14 -6.24
CA GLU A 115 -7.72 -13.04 -6.94
C GLU A 115 -6.86 -13.52 -8.11
N ASP A 116 -6.83 -14.83 -8.38
CA ASP A 116 -6.06 -15.45 -9.48
C ASP A 116 -4.55 -15.13 -9.40
N ILE A 117 -4.06 -14.87 -8.18
CA ILE A 117 -2.63 -14.68 -7.89
C ILE A 117 -1.99 -16.07 -7.80
N PRO A 118 -0.98 -16.40 -8.61
CA PRO A 118 -0.38 -17.72 -8.62
C PRO A 118 0.11 -18.14 -7.22
N GLY A 119 -0.38 -19.28 -6.72
CA GLY A 119 0.00 -19.78 -5.40
C GLY A 119 1.52 -19.97 -5.28
N THR A 120 2.19 -20.37 -6.36
CA THR A 120 3.65 -20.52 -6.40
C THR A 120 4.40 -19.23 -6.10
N ALA A 121 3.92 -18.08 -6.58
CA ALA A 121 4.54 -16.79 -6.31
C ALA A 121 4.43 -16.44 -4.81
N LEU A 122 3.28 -16.74 -4.20
CA LEU A 122 3.04 -16.53 -2.78
C LEU A 122 3.86 -17.48 -1.92
N THR A 123 3.93 -18.77 -2.26
CA THR A 123 4.70 -19.77 -1.51
C THR A 123 6.20 -19.50 -1.55
N GLU A 124 6.74 -19.06 -2.69
CA GLU A 124 8.18 -18.78 -2.83
C GLU A 124 8.58 -17.42 -2.25
N GLY A 125 7.74 -16.39 -2.45
CA GLY A 125 8.05 -15.02 -2.05
C GLY A 125 7.73 -14.73 -0.58
N MET A 126 6.60 -15.25 -0.08
CA MET A 126 6.10 -14.83 1.22
C MET A 126 6.93 -15.45 2.35
N THR A 127 7.50 -14.56 3.17
CA THR A 127 8.07 -14.98 4.43
C THR A 127 7.00 -14.83 5.50
N TRP A 128 6.59 -15.92 6.15
CA TRP A 128 5.68 -15.89 7.30
C TRP A 128 6.38 -15.42 8.58
N GLY A 129 5.65 -15.30 9.69
CA GLY A 129 6.24 -14.89 10.97
C GLY A 129 5.27 -14.19 11.92
N TRP A 130 3.98 -14.43 11.73
CA TRP A 130 2.90 -13.89 12.55
C TRP A 130 1.81 -14.95 12.66
N GLU A 131 1.02 -14.82 13.71
CA GLU A 131 -0.24 -15.55 13.88
C GLU A 131 -1.41 -14.54 13.94
N SER A 132 -1.20 -13.42 14.64
CA SER A 132 -2.18 -12.35 14.81
C SER A 132 -2.04 -11.23 13.77
N PHE A 133 -3.12 -10.47 13.57
CA PHE A 133 -3.09 -9.28 12.71
C PHE A 133 -2.12 -8.18 13.23
N PRO A 134 -2.05 -7.86 14.54
CA PRO A 134 -1.00 -6.97 15.04
C PRO A 134 0.41 -7.50 14.79
N GLY A 135 0.65 -8.80 14.93
CA GLY A 135 1.96 -9.40 14.64
C GLY A 135 2.37 -9.28 13.17
N TYR A 136 1.40 -9.30 12.26
CA TYR A 136 1.63 -8.98 10.85
C TYR A 136 2.04 -7.51 10.66
N LEU A 137 1.32 -6.56 11.28
CA LEU A 137 1.69 -5.13 11.25
C LEU A 137 3.09 -4.87 11.84
N ASP A 138 3.40 -5.48 13.00
CA ASP A 138 4.72 -5.38 13.64
C ASP A 138 5.85 -5.92 12.76
N LYS A 139 5.53 -6.86 11.86
CA LYS A 139 6.48 -7.36 10.88
C LYS A 139 6.66 -6.36 9.74
N LEU A 140 5.58 -5.80 9.21
CA LEU A 140 5.64 -4.84 8.12
C LEU A 140 6.33 -3.53 8.52
N GLU A 141 6.15 -3.07 9.76
CA GLU A 141 6.77 -1.84 10.27
C GLU A 141 8.32 -1.89 10.28
N LYS A 142 8.90 -3.10 10.19
CA LYS A 142 10.36 -3.30 10.11
C LYS A 142 10.91 -3.25 8.69
N LEU A 143 10.05 -3.09 7.68
CA LEU A 143 10.43 -3.09 6.28
C LEU A 143 10.61 -1.65 5.77
N ASP A 144 11.64 -1.45 4.95
CA ASP A 144 11.82 -0.21 4.20
C ASP A 144 10.98 -0.28 2.91
N LEU A 145 9.81 0.35 2.93
CA LEU A 145 8.87 0.39 1.79
C LEU A 145 9.04 1.70 1.00
N ALA A 146 8.96 1.61 -0.33
CA ALA A 146 9.03 2.77 -1.23
C ALA A 146 7.72 3.59 -1.25
N VAL A 147 6.62 3.01 -0.77
CA VAL A 147 5.28 3.61 -0.74
C VAL A 147 4.65 3.35 0.63
N ASP A 148 3.72 4.21 1.02
CA ASP A 148 2.92 3.98 2.22
C ASP A 148 2.04 2.74 2.03
N PHE A 149 1.91 1.93 3.09
CA PHE A 149 1.11 0.71 3.06
C PHE A 149 0.11 0.68 4.21
N GLY A 150 -1.17 0.58 3.86
CA GLY A 150 -2.26 0.30 4.78
C GLY A 150 -2.91 -1.04 4.43
N VAL A 151 -3.46 -1.71 5.44
CA VAL A 151 -4.08 -3.02 5.25
C VAL A 151 -5.30 -3.17 6.16
N GLN A 152 -6.38 -3.69 5.58
CA GLN A 152 -7.61 -4.05 6.30
C GLN A 152 -7.49 -5.47 6.85
N ILE A 153 -8.25 -5.78 7.90
CA ILE A 153 -8.35 -7.15 8.38
C ILE A 153 -9.27 -7.96 7.45
N ALA A 154 -8.75 -9.07 6.92
CA ALA A 154 -9.45 -9.89 5.95
C ALA A 154 -10.45 -10.83 6.64
N HIS A 155 -11.74 -10.71 6.28
CA HIS A 155 -12.81 -11.56 6.85
C HIS A 155 -12.52 -13.06 6.72
N SER A 156 -12.08 -13.53 5.56
CA SER A 156 -11.82 -14.94 5.30
C SER A 156 -10.61 -15.44 6.09
N ALA A 157 -9.59 -14.61 6.31
CA ALA A 157 -8.48 -14.96 7.20
C ALA A 157 -8.97 -15.15 8.64
N VAL A 158 -9.75 -14.21 9.17
CA VAL A 158 -10.39 -14.33 10.50
C VAL A 158 -11.27 -15.57 10.59
N ARG A 159 -12.09 -15.81 9.57
CA ARG A 159 -13.04 -16.91 9.58
C ARG A 159 -12.35 -18.28 9.50
N THR A 160 -11.33 -18.42 8.67
CA THR A 160 -10.48 -19.62 8.64
C THR A 160 -9.73 -19.79 9.96
N TYR A 161 -9.25 -18.69 10.55
CA TYR A 161 -8.60 -18.72 11.85
C TYR A 161 -9.53 -19.18 12.97
N VAL A 162 -10.81 -18.81 12.97
CA VAL A 162 -11.75 -19.22 14.02
C VAL A 162 -12.30 -20.62 13.75
N MET A 163 -12.80 -20.84 12.53
CA MET A 163 -13.63 -22.00 12.18
C MET A 163 -12.86 -23.13 11.47
N GLY A 164 -11.58 -22.93 11.11
CA GLY A 164 -10.79 -23.88 10.32
C GLY A 164 -11.46 -24.21 8.97
N GLU A 165 -11.45 -25.48 8.59
CA GLU A 165 -12.08 -25.98 7.35
C GLU A 165 -13.57 -25.65 7.21
N ARG A 166 -14.30 -25.48 8.32
CA ARG A 166 -15.71 -25.08 8.27
C ARG A 166 -15.84 -23.66 7.69
N GLY A 167 -14.91 -22.78 8.04
CA GLY A 167 -14.83 -21.41 7.52
C GLY A 167 -14.58 -21.40 6.02
N ALA A 168 -13.62 -22.19 5.55
CA ALA A 168 -13.28 -22.33 4.14
C ALA A 168 -14.45 -22.91 3.31
N ARG A 169 -15.22 -23.86 3.86
CA ARG A 169 -16.42 -24.45 3.21
C ARG A 169 -17.68 -23.59 3.32
N ASN A 170 -17.55 -22.38 3.84
CA ASN A 170 -18.64 -21.45 4.03
C ASN A 170 -19.80 -21.96 4.93
N GLU A 171 -19.50 -22.78 5.92
CA GLU A 171 -20.50 -23.25 6.89
C GLU A 171 -20.98 -22.12 7.83
N ALA A 172 -22.17 -22.26 8.40
CA ALA A 172 -22.66 -21.33 9.41
C ALA A 172 -21.79 -21.34 10.68
N ALA A 173 -21.47 -20.15 11.18
CA ALA A 173 -20.85 -19.97 12.48
C ALA A 173 -21.81 -20.40 13.60
N SER A 174 -21.24 -20.89 14.68
CA SER A 174 -21.92 -21.34 15.89
C SER A 174 -21.48 -20.52 17.10
N SER A 175 -22.12 -20.72 18.25
CA SER A 175 -21.71 -20.08 19.51
C SER A 175 -20.33 -20.53 20.02
N GLU A 176 -19.78 -21.63 19.49
CA GLU A 176 -18.44 -22.11 19.84
C GLU A 176 -17.33 -21.38 19.07
N ASP A 177 -17.70 -20.62 18.02
CA ASP A 177 -16.79 -19.85 17.17
C ASP A 177 -16.58 -18.40 17.66
N ILE A 178 -16.96 -18.07 18.91
CA ILE A 178 -16.89 -16.71 19.50
C ILE A 178 -15.96 -16.71 20.71
#